data_AF-A0A2V8ZR05-F1
#
_entry.id   AF-A0A2V8ZR05-F1
#
_cell.length_a   1.000
_cell.length_b   1.000
_cell.length_c   1.000
_cell.angle_alpha   90.00
_cell.angle_beta   90.00
_cell.angle_gamma   90.00
#
_symmetry.space_group_name_H-M   'P 1'
#
loop_
_entity.id
_entity.type
_entity.pdbx_description
1 polymer ?
#
loop_
_entity_poly.entity_id
_entity_poly.type
_entity_poly.pdbx_seq_one_letter_code
_entity_poly.pdbx_strand_id
1 'polypeptide(L)'
;MMAKTQISLETEMQRRARQRASDLGVSLAEYFRRLVARDLARPETAAHVDRIFDLGSSGGSDIASQKDSMIAEAFQFAHRKLRRR
;
A
#
# COMPACT_ATOMS: atom_id res chain seq x y z
N MET A 1 1.20 -31.57 -4.14
CA MET A 1 1.34 -32.22 -2.81
C MET A 1 0.89 -31.22 -1.76
N MET A 2 0.13 -31.62 -0.73
CA MET A 2 -0.29 -30.71 0.34
C MET A 2 0.64 -30.87 1.54
N ALA A 3 1.18 -29.77 2.05
CA ALA A 3 1.99 -29.76 3.26
C ALA A 3 1.09 -29.72 4.51
N LYS A 4 1.48 -30.46 5.57
CA LYS A 4 0.80 -30.42 6.86
C LYS A 4 1.38 -29.28 7.70
N THR A 5 0.52 -28.38 8.17
CA THR A 5 0.90 -27.28 9.07
C THR A 5 0.01 -27.31 10.30
N GLN A 6 0.61 -27.19 11.48
CA GLN A 6 -0.12 -27.06 12.74
C GLN A 6 -0.17 -25.58 13.13
N ILE A 7 -1.37 -25.07 13.40
CA ILE A 7 -1.62 -23.67 13.75
C ILE A 7 -2.37 -23.65 15.07
N SER A 8 -1.82 -22.98 16.07
CA SER A 8 -2.50 -22.73 17.34
C SER A 8 -3.32 -21.45 17.24
N LEU A 9 -4.56 -21.50 17.74
CA LEU A 9 -5.48 -20.37 17.76
C LEU A 9 -5.97 -20.18 19.18
N GLU A 10 -6.17 -18.93 19.58
CA GLU A 10 -6.92 -18.65 20.80
C GLU A 10 -8.33 -19.22 20.70
N THR A 11 -8.87 -19.68 21.82
CA THR A 11 -10.17 -20.39 21.88
C THR A 11 -11.30 -19.59 21.23
N GLU A 12 -11.37 -18.29 21.50
CA GLU A 12 -12.41 -17.43 20.92
C GLU A 12 -12.21 -17.23 19.41
N MET A 13 -10.96 -17.09 18.95
CA MET A 13 -10.66 -17.03 17.52
C MET A 13 -11.08 -18.33 16.81
N GLN A 14 -10.77 -19.49 17.41
CA GLN A 14 -11.17 -20.79 16.86
C GLN A 14 -12.69 -20.92 16.79
N ARG A 15 -13.42 -20.50 17.84
CA ARG A 15 -14.88 -20.52 17.88
C ARG A 15 -15.48 -19.65 16.77
N ARG A 16 -15.01 -18.42 16.63
CA ARG A 16 -15.48 -17.48 15.58
C ARG A 16 -15.17 -17.99 14.18
N ALA A 17 -13.99 -18.57 13.97
CA ALA A 17 -13.60 -19.16 12.69
C ALA A 17 -14.50 -20.35 12.32
N ARG A 18 -14.83 -21.22 13.29
CA ARG A 18 -15.78 -22.33 13.09
C ARG A 18 -17.18 -21.82 12.76
N GLN A 19 -17.68 -20.82 13.48
CA GLN A 19 -18.98 -20.22 13.19
C GLN A 19 -19.02 -19.67 11.75
N ARG A 20 -18.01 -18.88 11.37
CA ARG A 20 -17.90 -18.32 10.01
C ARG A 20 -17.86 -19.40 8.94
N ALA A 21 -17.13 -20.50 9.19
CA ALA A 21 -17.07 -21.63 8.26
C ALA A 21 -18.44 -22.31 8.12
N SER A 22 -19.17 -22.50 9.22
CA SER A 22 -20.54 -23.02 9.23
C SER A 22 -21.51 -22.11 8.47
N ASP A 23 -21.43 -20.79 8.68
CA ASP A 23 -22.28 -19.80 7.99
C ASP A 23 -22.04 -19.83 6.46
N LEU A 24 -20.82 -20.16 6.04
CA LEU A 24 -20.41 -20.32 4.65
C LEU A 24 -20.69 -21.73 4.10
N GLY A 25 -21.16 -22.67 4.92
CA GLY A 25 -21.40 -24.07 4.53
C GLY A 25 -20.14 -24.86 4.18
N VAL A 26 -18.97 -24.49 4.73
CA VAL A 26 -17.69 -25.13 4.44
C VAL A 26 -16.99 -25.62 5.71
N SER A 27 -16.02 -26.53 5.55
CA SER A 27 -15.17 -26.95 6.68
C SER A 27 -14.23 -25.82 7.14
N LEU A 28 -13.78 -25.88 8.39
CA LEU A 28 -12.80 -24.93 8.93
C LEU A 28 -11.49 -24.91 8.11
N ALA A 29 -11.03 -26.08 7.64
CA ALA A 29 -9.85 -26.17 6.80
C ALA A 29 -10.03 -25.47 5.46
N GLU A 30 -11.22 -25.59 4.85
CA GLU A 30 -11.56 -24.90 3.62
C GLU A 30 -11.68 -23.38 3.82
N TYR A 31 -12.27 -22.96 4.94
CA TYR A 31 -12.29 -21.55 5.32
C TYR A 31 -10.88 -20.97 5.41
N PHE A 32 -9.93 -21.66 6.05
CA PHE A 32 -8.53 -21.23 6.09
C PHE A 32 -7.88 -21.19 4.72
N ARG A 33 -8.08 -22.21 3.87
CA ARG A 33 -7.54 -22.21 2.50
C ARG A 33 -8.04 -21.01 1.70
N ARG A 34 -9.34 -20.69 1.76
CA ARG A 34 -9.92 -19.53 1.09
C ARG A 34 -9.39 -18.21 1.64
N LEU A 35 -9.22 -18.13 2.96
CA LEU A 35 -8.66 -16.94 3.61
C LEU A 35 -7.23 -16.68 3.12
N VAL A 36 -6.37 -17.71 3.12
CA VAL A 36 -4.98 -17.61 2.64
C VAL A 36 -4.95 -17.32 1.14
N ALA A 37 -5.75 -18.01 0.32
CA ALA A 37 -5.80 -17.76 -1.11
C ALA A 37 -6.23 -16.33 -1.44
N ARG A 38 -7.21 -15.78 -0.70
CA ARG A 38 -7.67 -14.40 -0.86
C ARG A 38 -6.58 -13.39 -0.48
N ASP A 39 -5.85 -13.66 0.59
CA ASP A 39 -4.74 -12.81 1.04
C ASP A 39 -3.62 -12.80 0.00
N LEU A 40 -3.21 -13.97 -0.49
CA LEU A 40 -2.17 -14.11 -1.52
C LEU A 40 -2.60 -13.57 -2.90
N ALA A 41 -3.88 -13.61 -3.23
CA ALA A 41 -4.41 -13.08 -4.48
C ALA A 41 -4.54 -11.55 -4.46
N ARG A 42 -4.40 -10.91 -3.29
CA ARG A 42 -4.41 -9.45 -3.21
C ARG A 42 -3.13 -8.95 -3.89
N PRO A 43 -3.22 -8.18 -4.99
CA PRO A 43 -2.03 -7.54 -5.53
C PRO A 43 -1.41 -6.73 -4.40
N GLU A 44 -0.09 -6.84 -4.22
CA GLU A 44 0.66 -5.92 -3.38
C GLU A 44 0.22 -4.54 -3.83
N THR A 45 -0.55 -3.87 -2.98
CA THR A 45 -0.92 -2.51 -3.26
C THR A 45 0.41 -1.81 -3.08
N ALA A 46 1.15 -1.60 -4.19
CA ALA A 46 2.26 -0.67 -4.21
C ALA A 46 1.68 0.55 -3.52
N ALA A 47 2.11 0.78 -2.28
CA ALA A 47 1.61 1.91 -1.52
C ALA A 47 1.92 3.08 -2.44
N HIS A 48 0.89 3.68 -3.04
CA HIS A 48 1.07 4.89 -3.81
C HIS A 48 1.46 5.92 -2.76
N VAL A 49 2.74 5.97 -2.41
CA VAL A 49 3.33 6.88 -1.42
C VAL A 49 2.94 8.32 -1.79
N ASP A 50 2.80 8.56 -3.10
CA ASP A 50 2.25 9.74 -3.76
C ASP A 50 0.83 10.14 -3.31
N ARG A 51 0.05 9.24 -2.69
CA ARG A 51 -1.28 9.56 -2.11
C ARG A 51 -1.23 9.80 -0.60
N ILE A 52 -0.20 9.33 0.09
CA ILE A 52 -0.03 9.50 1.54
C ILE A 52 0.66 10.82 1.84
N PHE A 53 1.63 11.18 1.01
CA PHE A 53 2.24 12.49 1.00
C PHE A 53 1.70 13.24 -0.22
N ASP A 54 1.33 14.51 -0.08
CA ASP A 54 0.95 15.39 -1.19
C ASP A 54 2.18 15.74 -2.06
N LEU A 55 2.84 14.69 -2.55
CA LEU A 55 3.94 14.76 -3.49
C LEU A 55 3.30 15.01 -4.85
N GLY A 56 2.99 16.27 -5.12
CA GLY A 56 2.50 16.68 -6.44
C GLY A 56 3.36 16.07 -7.55
N SER A 57 2.72 15.66 -8.65
CA SER A 57 3.42 15.07 -9.78
C SER A 57 4.42 16.06 -10.38
N SER A 58 5.72 15.76 -10.29
CA SER A 58 6.80 16.59 -10.88
C SER A 58 6.96 16.37 -12.40
N GLY A 59 6.06 15.63 -13.04
CA GLY A 59 6.08 15.36 -14.48
C GLY A 59 7.32 14.59 -14.95
N GLY A 60 7.98 13.82 -14.09
CA GLY A 60 9.21 13.10 -14.42
C GLY A 60 10.48 13.95 -14.37
N SER A 61 10.41 15.16 -13.81
CA SER A 61 11.60 15.99 -13.58
C SER A 61 12.48 15.34 -12.51
N ASP A 62 13.77 15.18 -12.80
CA ASP A 62 14.76 14.75 -11.82
C ASP A 62 15.12 15.92 -10.88
N ILE A 63 14.20 16.21 -9.96
CA ILE A 63 14.35 17.28 -8.96
C ILE A 63 15.56 17.01 -8.07
N ALA A 64 15.88 15.75 -7.80
CA ALA A 64 16.96 15.40 -6.88
C ALA A 64 18.33 15.85 -7.41
N SER A 65 18.60 15.62 -8.70
CA SER A 65 19.88 16.04 -9.30
C SER A 65 19.90 17.52 -9.72
N GLN A 66 18.75 18.13 -10.02
CA GLN A 66 18.67 19.48 -10.59
C GLN A 66 18.19 20.57 -9.62
N LYS A 67 17.94 20.21 -8.35
CA LYS A 67 17.36 21.08 -7.31
C LYS A 67 17.98 22.47 -7.28
N ASP A 68 19.31 22.55 -7.26
CA ASP A 68 20.02 23.81 -7.06
C ASP A 68 19.83 24.76 -8.26
N SER A 69 19.84 24.22 -9.48
CA SER A 69 19.55 25.00 -10.69
C SER A 69 18.12 25.51 -10.70
N MET A 70 17.17 24.65 -10.34
CA MET A 70 15.75 25.00 -10.30
C MET A 70 15.45 26.09 -9.25
N ILE A 71 16.09 26.01 -8.08
CA ILE A 71 15.99 27.04 -7.04
C ILE A 71 16.60 28.37 -7.53
N ALA A 72 17.77 28.32 -8.16
CA ALA A 72 18.43 29.52 -8.69
C ALA A 72 17.56 30.22 -9.75
N GLU A 73 16.98 29.47 -10.68
CA GLU A 73 16.05 29.99 -11.69
C GLU A 73 14.82 30.63 -11.05
N ALA A 74 14.24 30.00 -10.02
CA ALA A 74 13.10 30.54 -9.29
C ALA A 74 13.42 31.90 -8.64
N PHE A 75 14.60 32.02 -8.00
CA PHE A 75 15.05 33.29 -7.42
C PHE A 75 15.26 34.37 -8.47
N GLN A 76 15.88 34.04 -9.60
CA GLN A 76 16.09 34.99 -10.71
C GLN A 76 14.76 35.47 -11.29
N PHE A 77 13.81 34.56 -11.49
CA PHE A 77 12.48 34.90 -11.99
C PHE A 77 11.73 35.82 -11.01
N ALA A 78 11.75 35.52 -9.71
CA ALA A 78 11.13 36.34 -8.68
C ALA A 78 11.75 37.76 -8.63
N HIS A 79 13.08 37.86 -8.67
CA HIS A 79 13.77 39.15 -8.70
C HIS A 79 13.43 39.97 -9.94
N ARG A 80 13.35 39.33 -11.11
CA ARG A 80 12.97 40.01 -12.37
C ARG A 80 11.53 40.52 -12.34
N LYS A 81 10.61 39.78 -11.70
CA LYS A 81 9.21 40.19 -11.54
C LYS A 81 9.07 41.37 -10.57
N LEU A 82 9.83 41.38 -9.48
CA LEU A 82 9.83 42.48 -8.52
C LEU A 82 10.37 43.78 -9.14
N ARG A 83 11.42 43.70 -9.98
CA ARG A 83 12.01 44.86 -10.66
C ARG A 83 11.17 45.43 -11.82
N ARG A 84 10.08 44.74 -12.21
CA ARG A 84 9.16 45.15 -13.28
C ARG A 84 7.85 45.74 -12.76
N ARG A 85 7.67 45.83 -11.43
CA ARG A 85 6.60 46.57 -10.77
C ARG A 85 7.16 47.87 -10.23
#